data_AF-A0A6G1HUK2-F1
#
_entry.id   AF-A0A6G1HUK2-F1
#
_cell.length_a   1.000
_cell.length_b   1.000
_cell.length_c   1.000
_cell.angle_alpha   90.00
_cell.angle_beta   90.00
_cell.angle_gamma   90.00
#
_symmetry.space_group_name_H-M   'P 1'
#
loop_
_entity.id
_entity.type
_entity.pdbx_description
1 polymer ?
#
loop_
_entity_poly.entity_id
_entity_poly.type
_entity_poly.pdbx_seq_one_letter_code
_entity_poly.pdbx_strand_id
1 'polypeptide(L)'
;MPVGSAADEKTQVLGLDVVINSHVSRHGRSTLYHTSVAFFHKTMGYKYCFVPATTDTVSSPMGLGSDYERVSIPSLGQKAHLADSMQFPLEYFLPVEDDGPGAHYV
;
A
#
# COMPACT_ATOMS: atom_id res chain seq x y z
N MET A 1 -14.43 26.47 -46.49
CA MET A 1 -13.26 25.75 -45.93
C MET A 1 -13.42 25.74 -44.40
N PRO A 2 -13.78 24.62 -43.76
CA PRO A 2 -13.82 24.59 -42.30
C PRO A 2 -12.41 24.30 -41.78
N VAL A 3 -11.92 25.15 -40.87
CA VAL A 3 -10.69 24.90 -40.11
C VAL A 3 -11.08 23.97 -38.95
N GLY A 4 -10.82 22.68 -39.12
CA GLY A 4 -10.99 21.68 -38.06
C GLY A 4 -10.04 21.99 -36.90
N SER A 5 -10.61 22.11 -35.71
CA SER A 5 -9.92 22.44 -34.47
C SER A 5 -8.94 21.33 -34.07
N ALA A 6 -7.65 21.52 -34.38
CA ALA A 6 -6.55 20.63 -33.99
C ALA A 6 -6.35 20.50 -32.45
N ALA A 7 -7.09 21.26 -31.65
CA ALA A 7 -7.06 21.21 -30.19
C ALA A 7 -7.96 20.09 -29.60
N ASP A 8 -9.00 19.67 -30.33
CA ASP A 8 -9.96 18.68 -29.85
C ASP A 8 -9.42 17.24 -30.00
N GLU A 9 -8.72 16.98 -31.11
CA GLU A 9 -8.08 15.70 -31.41
C GLU A 9 -6.90 15.40 -30.46
N LYS A 10 -6.08 16.41 -30.13
CA LYS A 10 -4.97 16.25 -29.17
C LYS A 10 -5.47 15.94 -27.75
N THR A 11 -6.58 16.55 -27.34
CA THR A 11 -7.17 16.31 -26.01
C THR A 11 -7.77 14.90 -25.90
N GLN A 12 -8.39 14.39 -26.97
CA GLN A 12 -8.91 13.01 -26.98
C GLN A 12 -7.81 11.95 -27.02
N VAL A 13 -6.76 12.15 -27.81
CA VAL A 13 -5.60 11.22 -27.87
C VAL A 13 -4.88 11.17 -26.52
N LEU A 14 -4.64 12.33 -25.89
CA LEU A 14 -4.07 12.40 -24.53
C LEU A 14 -4.96 11.71 -23.48
N GLY A 15 -6.29 11.86 -23.59
CA GLY A 15 -7.23 11.17 -22.71
C GLY A 15 -7.19 9.65 -22.86
N LEU A 16 -7.07 9.16 -24.10
CA LEU A 16 -6.98 7.72 -24.38
C LEU A 16 -5.65 7.13 -23.90
N ASP A 17 -4.53 7.83 -24.09
CA ASP A 17 -3.21 7.42 -23.59
C ASP A 17 -3.15 7.37 -22.07
N VAL A 18 -3.78 8.33 -21.38
CA VAL A 18 -3.89 8.32 -19.90
C VAL A 18 -4.75 7.14 -19.45
N VAL A 19 -5.86 6.86 -20.12
CA VAL A 19 -6.74 5.72 -19.79
C VAL A 19 -6.01 4.40 -20.03
N ILE A 20 -5.35 4.22 -21.17
CA ILE A 20 -4.58 3.02 -21.50
C ILE A 20 -3.44 2.81 -20.51
N ASN A 21 -2.64 3.85 -20.21
CA ASN A 21 -1.57 3.77 -19.22
C ASN A 21 -2.11 3.48 -17.82
N SER A 22 -3.26 4.04 -17.45
CA SER A 22 -3.90 3.73 -16.16
C SER A 22 -4.38 2.28 -16.10
N HIS A 23 -4.87 1.72 -17.21
CA HIS A 23 -5.28 0.32 -17.30
C HIS A 23 -4.09 -0.61 -17.23
N VAL A 24 -3.04 -0.38 -18.02
CA VAL A 24 -1.81 -1.19 -18.01
C VAL A 24 -1.15 -1.13 -16.62
N SER A 25 -1.06 0.06 -16.02
CA SER A 25 -0.56 0.24 -14.65
C SER A 25 -1.43 -0.47 -13.61
N ARG A 26 -2.76 -0.48 -13.77
CA ARG A 26 -3.66 -1.24 -12.90
C ARG A 26 -3.44 -2.75 -13.02
N HIS A 27 -3.37 -3.29 -14.23
CA HIS A 27 -3.10 -4.72 -14.45
C HIS A 27 -1.74 -5.15 -13.90
N GLY A 28 -0.70 -4.33 -14.08
CA GLY A 28 0.62 -4.56 -13.48
C GLY A 28 0.56 -4.58 -11.95
N ARG A 29 -0.10 -3.60 -11.34
CA ARG A 29 -0.25 -3.53 -9.87
C ARG A 29 -1.05 -4.71 -9.31
N SER A 30 -2.15 -5.09 -9.94
CA SER A 30 -2.93 -6.27 -9.54
C SER A 30 -2.12 -7.56 -9.66
N THR A 31 -1.35 -7.70 -10.73
CA THR A 31 -0.50 -8.88 -10.93
C THR A 31 0.55 -8.97 -9.82
N LEU A 32 1.28 -7.88 -9.56
CA LEU A 32 2.27 -7.82 -8.47
C LEU A 32 1.65 -8.13 -7.12
N TYR A 33 0.50 -7.54 -6.80
CA TYR A 33 -0.24 -7.81 -5.56
C TYR A 33 -0.55 -9.31 -5.42
N HIS A 34 -1.21 -9.91 -6.42
CA HIS A 34 -1.60 -11.32 -6.36
C HIS A 34 -0.40 -12.26 -6.33
N THR A 35 0.68 -11.96 -7.06
CA THR A 35 1.91 -12.77 -7.03
C THR A 35 2.63 -12.69 -5.70
N SER A 36 2.70 -11.51 -5.08
CA SER A 36 3.33 -11.34 -3.77
C SER A 36 2.56 -12.07 -2.68
N VAL A 37 1.24 -11.90 -2.64
CA VAL A 37 0.36 -12.63 -1.69
C VAL A 37 0.50 -14.14 -1.90
N ALA A 38 0.47 -14.61 -3.15
CA ALA A 38 0.63 -16.03 -3.45
C ALA A 38 2.00 -16.57 -3.01
N PHE A 39 3.08 -15.81 -3.20
CA PHE A 39 4.42 -16.20 -2.79
C PHE A 39 4.53 -16.35 -1.26
N PHE A 40 4.13 -15.34 -0.50
CA PHE A 40 4.24 -15.39 0.96
C PHE A 40 3.30 -16.44 1.56
N HIS A 41 2.08 -16.57 1.06
CA HIS A 41 1.13 -17.53 1.58
C HIS A 41 1.42 -18.98 1.14
N LYS A 42 1.65 -19.24 -0.15
CA LYS A 42 1.77 -20.60 -0.68
C LYS A 42 3.20 -21.15 -0.64
N THR A 43 4.20 -20.30 -0.88
CA THR A 43 5.61 -20.74 -0.94
C THR A 43 6.27 -20.67 0.42
N MET A 44 6.10 -19.56 1.15
CA MET A 44 6.73 -19.36 2.47
C MET A 44 5.88 -19.86 3.63
N GLY A 45 4.58 -20.12 3.40
CA GLY A 45 3.65 -20.56 4.45
C GLY A 45 3.28 -19.47 5.46
N TYR A 46 3.54 -18.20 5.13
CA TYR A 46 3.30 -17.07 6.04
C TYR A 46 1.81 -16.78 6.15
N LYS A 47 1.36 -16.47 7.37
CA LYS A 47 -0.03 -16.07 7.62
C LYS A 47 -0.25 -14.62 7.21
N TYR A 48 -1.44 -14.31 6.71
CA TYR A 48 -1.83 -12.95 6.37
C TYR A 48 -2.37 -12.25 7.63
N CYS A 49 -1.81 -11.10 7.98
CA CYS A 49 -2.14 -10.37 9.20
C CYS A 49 -2.86 -9.06 8.89
N PHE A 50 -3.99 -8.86 9.58
CA PHE A 50 -4.66 -7.56 9.62
C PHE A 50 -4.00 -6.70 10.69
N VAL A 51 -3.30 -5.66 10.25
CA VAL A 51 -2.56 -4.74 11.10
C VAL A 51 -3.28 -3.38 11.14
N PRO A 52 -3.30 -2.72 12.31
CA PRO A 52 -4.00 -1.45 12.46
C PRO A 52 -3.32 -0.34 11.64
N ALA A 53 -4.09 0.40 10.85
CA ALA A 53 -3.61 1.54 10.08
C ALA A 53 -3.26 2.76 10.96
N THR A 54 -3.69 2.75 12.23
CA THR A 54 -3.53 3.85 13.17
C THR A 54 -2.78 3.39 14.41
N THR A 55 -1.88 4.24 14.90
CA THR A 55 -1.11 4.02 16.12
C THR A 55 -1.12 5.26 17.00
N ASP A 56 -1.08 5.07 18.31
CA ASP A 56 -0.84 6.13 19.30
C ASP A 56 0.62 6.12 19.81
N THR A 57 1.46 5.24 19.25
CA THR A 57 2.85 5.03 19.68
C THR A 57 3.79 4.92 18.46
N VAL A 58 5.10 4.81 18.69
CA VAL A 58 6.09 4.61 17.61
C VAL A 58 5.79 3.30 16.87
N SER A 59 5.64 3.36 15.54
CA SER A 59 5.30 2.21 14.67
C SER A 59 6.50 1.48 14.05
N SER A 60 7.74 1.98 14.23
CA SER A 60 8.98 1.33 13.78
C SER A 60 10.22 1.81 14.57
N PRO A 61 11.25 0.97 14.84
CA PRO A 61 12.54 1.46 15.30
C PRO A 61 13.22 2.11 14.10
N MET A 62 13.15 3.43 14.05
CA MET A 62 13.67 4.24 12.95
C MET A 62 15.17 3.96 12.73
N GLY A 63 15.50 3.20 11.68
CA GLY A 63 16.85 3.22 11.11
C GLY A 63 17.10 4.60 10.49
N LEU A 64 18.35 5.07 10.52
CA LEU A 64 18.78 6.37 9.97
C LEU A 64 18.18 6.59 8.56
N GLY A 65 17.13 7.41 8.46
CA GLY A 65 16.42 7.70 7.21
C GLY A 65 14.89 7.70 7.26
N SER A 66 14.25 7.25 8.34
CA SER A 66 12.78 7.24 8.45
C SER A 66 12.19 8.40 9.26
N ASP A 67 12.81 9.58 9.24
CA ASP A 67 12.38 10.81 9.94
C ASP A 67 11.06 11.37 9.38
N TYR A 68 10.00 10.56 9.40
CA TYR A 68 8.67 10.92 8.93
C TYR A 68 7.92 11.65 10.04
N GLU A 69 7.44 12.84 9.71
CA GLU A 69 6.55 13.59 10.58
C GLU A 69 5.20 12.86 10.68
N ARG A 70 4.76 12.55 11.91
CA ARG A 70 3.56 11.77 12.13
C ARG A 70 2.32 12.52 11.66
N VAL A 71 1.57 11.92 10.73
CA VAL A 71 0.27 12.45 10.31
C VAL A 71 -0.77 12.18 11.40
N SER A 72 -1.17 13.22 12.13
CA SER A 72 -2.19 13.11 13.17
C SER A 72 -3.60 13.16 12.58
N ILE A 73 -4.47 12.26 13.03
CA ILE A 73 -5.89 12.21 12.70
C ILE A 73 -6.73 12.18 13.98
N PRO A 74 -7.90 12.86 14.00
CA PRO A 74 -8.86 12.71 15.08
C PRO A 74 -9.55 11.35 14.97
N SER A 75 -9.49 10.54 16.01
CA SER A 75 -10.18 9.26 16.10
C SER A 75 -10.93 9.18 17.43
N LEU A 76 -12.27 9.11 17.38
CA LEU A 76 -13.14 8.97 18.57
C LEU A 76 -12.84 9.98 19.71
N GLY A 77 -12.46 11.21 19.37
CA GLY A 77 -12.12 12.26 20.34
C GLY A 77 -10.71 12.16 20.93
N GLN A 78 -9.91 11.19 20.49
CA GLN A 78 -8.50 11.04 20.81
C GLN A 78 -7.63 11.38 19.59
N LYS A 79 -6.40 11.81 19.85
CA LYS A 79 -5.40 12.05 18.81
C LYS A 79 -4.75 10.72 18.47
N ALA A 80 -4.94 10.25 17.24
CA ALA A 80 -4.26 9.07 16.70
C ALA A 80 -3.31 9.51 15.58
N HIS A 81 -2.37 8.65 15.22
CA HIS A 81 -1.45 8.89 14.11
C HIS A 81 -1.55 7.76 13.09
N LEU A 82 -1.32 8.05 11.81
CA LEU A 82 -1.16 7.00 10.80
C LEU A 82 0.13 6.23 11.05
N ALA A 83 0.07 4.90 10.97
CA ALA A 83 1.25 4.06 11.03
C ALA A 83 2.08 4.24 9.75
N ASP A 84 3.37 4.50 9.92
CA ASP A 84 4.36 4.61 8.83
C ASP A 84 4.89 3.24 8.38
N SER A 85 4.80 2.25 9.25
CA SER A 85 5.28 0.88 9.07
C SER A 85 4.46 -0.07 9.92
N MET A 86 4.36 -1.32 9.46
CA MET A 86 3.69 -2.41 10.19
C MET A 86 4.68 -3.39 10.81
N GLN A 87 5.97 -3.02 10.88
CA GLN A 87 7.02 -3.88 11.41
C GLN A 87 6.72 -4.35 12.85
N PHE A 88 6.49 -3.42 13.78
CA PHE A 88 6.18 -3.79 15.17
C PHE A 88 4.89 -4.61 15.32
N PRO A 89 3.76 -4.24 14.67
CA PRO A 89 2.58 -5.11 14.66
C PRO A 89 2.87 -6.54 14.19
N LEU A 90 3.65 -6.72 13.11
CA LEU A 90 4.00 -8.06 12.63
C LEU A 90 4.88 -8.82 13.60
N GLU A 91 5.89 -8.17 14.19
CA GLU A 91 6.74 -8.77 15.24
C GLU A 91 5.91 -9.20 16.45
N TYR A 92 4.89 -8.42 16.83
CA TYR A 92 3.96 -8.78 17.90
C TYR A 92 3.04 -9.96 17.55
N PHE A 93 2.68 -10.12 16.27
CA PHE A 93 1.85 -11.25 15.82
C PHE A 93 2.61 -12.58 15.77
N LEU A 94 3.93 -12.58 15.56
CA LEU A 94 4.72 -13.81 15.45
C LEU A 94 4.62 -14.72 16.71
N PRO A 95 4.76 -14.20 17.95
CA PRO A 95 4.59 -15.02 19.16
C PRO A 95 3.17 -15.51 19.42
N VAL A 96 2.14 -14.84 18.88
CA VAL A 96 0.73 -15.27 19.02
C VAL A 96 0.46 -16.52 18.19
N GLU A 97 1.26 -16.73 17.15
CA GLU A 97 1.15 -17.82 16.21
C GLU A 97 2.15 -18.92 16.57
N ASP A 98 1.81 -19.79 17.54
CA ASP A 98 2.59 -20.97 18.00
C ASP A 98 3.46 -21.61 16.89
N ASP A 99 4.73 -21.18 16.79
CA ASP A 99 5.75 -21.64 15.83
C ASP A 99 5.44 -21.49 14.33
N GLY A 100 4.62 -20.50 13.94
CA GLY A 100 4.38 -20.18 12.53
C GLY A 100 5.65 -19.73 11.79
N PRO A 101 5.81 -20.05 10.48
CA PRO A 101 7.02 -19.71 9.72
C PRO A 101 7.19 -18.21 9.47
N GLY A 102 6.13 -17.41 9.65
CA GLY A 102 6.15 -15.97 9.49
C GLY A 102 4.76 -15.36 9.29
N ALA A 103 4.73 -14.03 9.22
CA ALA A 103 3.54 -13.20 9.01
C ALA A 103 3.79 -12.18 7.89
N HIS A 104 2.76 -11.83 7.14
CA HIS A 104 2.83 -10.78 6.10
C HIS A 104 1.57 -9.91 6.07
N TYR A 105 1.73 -8.69 5.56
CA TYR A 105 0.66 -7.74 5.24
C TYR A 105 0.89 -7.17 3.85
N VAL A 106 -0.17 -6.65 3.23
CA VAL A 106 -0.13 -5.90 1.96
C VAL A 106 -1.13 -4.77 2.04
#